data_AF-A0A3D5A426-F1
#
_entry.id   AF-A0A3D5A426-F1
#
_cell.length_a   1.000
_cell.length_b   1.000
_cell.length_c   1.000
_cell.angle_alpha   90.00
_cell.angle_beta   90.00
_cell.angle_gamma   90.00
#
_symmetry.space_group_name_H-M   'P 1'
#
loop_
_entity.id
_entity.type
_entity.pdbx_description
1 polymer ?
#
loop_
_entity_poly.entity_id
_entity_poly.type
_entity_poly.pdbx_seq_one_letter_code
_entity_poly.pdbx_strand_id
1 'polypeptide(L)'
;MSRNEPGLTNSELAAFCRQFSSLMHAQINVLDIFDSLKEQSDSALLREIVDSVRHDVENGRSMATAFGRYPNCFSPFFVSMIRQGELEGEMDRVLDDLATHFASRIDETADITTREFPGFDWERAITLLVWVFTWVTALVATCALGSGLIWYATGDRGLPGDPGANILIFIGVVLLLGVILFARGRRKV
;
A
#
# COMPACT_ATOMS: atom_id res chain seq x y z
N MET A 1 9.05 5.00 -34.87
CA MET A 1 8.71 6.25 -34.16
C MET A 1 8.08 5.86 -32.84
N SER A 2 8.83 6.01 -31.73
CA SER A 2 8.41 5.83 -30.31
C SER A 2 7.93 4.42 -29.92
N ARG A 3 8.24 3.77 -28.80
CA ARG A 3 9.00 4.00 -27.56
C ARG A 3 9.19 2.60 -26.94
N ASN A 4 10.01 2.49 -25.89
CA ASN A 4 9.87 1.42 -24.90
C ASN A 4 8.43 1.39 -24.35
N GLU A 5 7.51 0.72 -25.02
CA GLU A 5 6.18 0.45 -24.48
C GLU A 5 6.34 -0.78 -23.58
N PRO A 6 6.15 -0.65 -22.26
CA PRO A 6 6.21 -1.81 -21.38
C PRO A 6 5.15 -2.81 -21.85
N GLY A 7 5.54 -4.07 -22.02
CA GLY A 7 4.58 -5.15 -22.24
C GLY A 7 3.62 -5.29 -21.07
N LEU A 8 2.60 -6.14 -21.23
CA LEU A 8 1.61 -6.38 -20.19
C LEU A 8 2.28 -6.91 -18.91
N THR A 9 1.84 -6.40 -17.77
CA THR A 9 2.28 -6.87 -16.46
C THR A 9 1.69 -8.26 -16.16
N ASN A 10 2.36 -9.02 -15.28
CA ASN A 10 1.82 -10.31 -14.81
C ASN A 10 0.45 -10.15 -14.14
N SER A 11 0.18 -9.01 -13.48
CA SER A 11 -1.12 -8.70 -12.87
C SER A 11 -2.22 -8.54 -13.90
N GLU A 12 -1.98 -7.77 -14.96
CA GLU A 12 -2.93 -7.61 -16.07
C GLU A 12 -3.19 -8.95 -16.77
N LEU A 13 -2.15 -9.74 -17.05
CA LEU A 13 -2.28 -11.06 -17.65
C LEU A 13 -3.07 -12.03 -16.76
N ALA A 14 -2.80 -12.04 -15.45
CA ALA A 14 -3.50 -12.90 -14.51
C ALA A 14 -4.98 -12.53 -14.40
N ALA A 15 -5.30 -11.22 -14.34
CA ALA A 15 -6.68 -10.75 -14.29
C ALA A 15 -7.44 -11.07 -15.59
N PHE A 16 -6.80 -10.82 -16.74
CA PHE A 16 -7.34 -11.17 -18.05
C PHE A 16 -7.67 -12.66 -18.16
N CYS A 17 -6.74 -13.54 -17.81
CA CYS A 17 -6.95 -15.00 -17.88
C CYS A 17 -8.07 -15.47 -16.95
N ARG A 18 -8.18 -14.93 -15.73
CA ARG A 18 -9.26 -15.27 -14.78
C ARG A 18 -10.62 -14.86 -15.31
N GLN A 19 -10.74 -13.63 -15.81
CA GLN A 19 -11.99 -13.14 -16.38
C GLN A 19 -12.39 -13.98 -17.60
N PHE A 20 -11.44 -14.27 -18.48
CA PHE A 20 -11.68 -15.11 -19.65
C PHE A 20 -12.12 -16.52 -19.23
N SER A 21 -11.41 -17.19 -18.33
CA SER A 21 -11.78 -18.51 -17.82
C SER A 21 -13.20 -18.52 -17.23
N SER A 22 -13.53 -17.50 -16.42
CA SER A 22 -14.86 -17.37 -15.81
C SER A 22 -15.98 -17.27 -16.84
N LEU A 23 -15.77 -16.49 -17.91
CA LEU A 23 -16.75 -16.33 -18.99
C LEU A 23 -16.83 -17.58 -19.89
N MET A 24 -15.70 -18.27 -20.11
CA MET A 24 -15.66 -19.56 -20.80
C MET A 24 -16.44 -20.63 -20.02
N HIS A 25 -16.27 -20.68 -18.70
CA HIS A 25 -17.03 -21.57 -17.82
C HIS A 25 -18.55 -21.25 -17.86
N ALA A 26 -18.92 -20.00 -18.06
CA ALA A 26 -20.30 -19.59 -18.29
C ALA A 26 -20.83 -19.92 -19.70
N GLN A 27 -20.02 -20.59 -20.54
CA GLN A 27 -20.36 -21.00 -21.92
C GLN A 27 -20.78 -19.83 -22.82
N ILE A 28 -20.24 -18.65 -22.56
CA ILE A 28 -20.46 -17.47 -23.40
C ILE A 28 -19.71 -17.66 -24.72
N ASN A 29 -20.26 -17.14 -25.82
CA ASN A 29 -19.58 -17.17 -27.11
C ASN A 29 -18.24 -16.43 -27.03
N VAL A 30 -17.17 -17.04 -27.56
CA VAL A 30 -15.82 -16.48 -27.45
C VAL A 30 -15.67 -15.07 -28.01
N LEU A 31 -16.42 -14.71 -29.05
CA LEU A 31 -16.38 -13.36 -29.62
C LEU A 31 -16.99 -12.33 -28.66
N ASP A 32 -18.09 -12.69 -27.98
CA ASP A 32 -18.73 -11.85 -26.96
C ASP A 32 -17.85 -11.73 -25.71
N ILE A 33 -17.10 -12.79 -25.40
CA ILE A 33 -16.10 -12.77 -24.32
C ILE A 33 -15.01 -11.75 -24.64
N PHE A 34 -14.47 -11.75 -25.86
CA PHE A 34 -13.47 -10.75 -26.24
C PHE A 34 -13.99 -9.32 -26.15
N ASP A 35 -15.24 -9.06 -26.54
CA ASP A 35 -15.85 -7.74 -26.37
C ASP A 35 -15.97 -7.36 -24.89
N SER A 36 -16.40 -8.29 -24.04
CA SER A 36 -16.50 -8.09 -22.59
C SER A 36 -15.14 -7.81 -21.95
N LEU A 37 -14.10 -8.55 -22.33
CA LEU A 37 -12.74 -8.38 -21.83
C LEU A 37 -12.12 -7.05 -22.29
N LYS A 38 -12.42 -6.62 -23.52
CA LYS A 38 -12.01 -5.30 -24.03
C LYS A 38 -12.66 -4.16 -23.24
N GLU A 39 -13.94 -4.27 -22.90
CA GLU A 39 -14.63 -3.24 -22.13
C GLU A 39 -14.13 -3.13 -20.69
N GLN A 40 -13.84 -4.27 -20.06
CA GLN A 40 -13.40 -4.35 -18.67
C GLN A 40 -11.89 -4.09 -18.47
N SER A 41 -11.11 -4.06 -19.54
CA SER A 41 -9.67 -3.82 -19.45
C SER A 41 -9.35 -2.33 -19.28
N ASP A 42 -8.57 -2.01 -18.25
CA ASP A 42 -8.00 -0.67 -18.02
C ASP A 42 -6.81 -0.36 -18.94
N SER A 43 -6.20 -1.39 -19.52
CA SER A 43 -4.98 -1.28 -20.31
C SER A 43 -5.31 -1.01 -21.78
N ALA A 44 -4.98 0.20 -22.26
CA ALA A 44 -5.21 0.57 -23.67
C ALA A 44 -4.52 -0.40 -24.64
N LEU A 45 -3.31 -0.87 -24.29
CA LEU A 45 -2.57 -1.86 -25.07
C LEU A 45 -3.30 -3.21 -25.13
N LEU A 46 -3.78 -3.72 -23.99
CA LEU A 46 -4.53 -4.97 -23.96
C LEU A 46 -5.83 -4.88 -24.75
N ARG A 47 -6.54 -3.73 -24.69
CA ARG A 47 -7.77 -3.49 -25.45
C ARG A 47 -7.52 -3.59 -26.96
N GLU A 48 -6.47 -2.94 -27.47
CA GLU A 48 -6.11 -2.97 -28.89
C GLU A 48 -5.74 -4.39 -29.34
N ILE A 49 -4.94 -5.09 -28.53
CA ILE A 49 -4.53 -6.48 -28.79
C ILE A 49 -5.75 -7.40 -28.83
N VAL A 50 -6.64 -7.32 -27.84
CA VAL A 50 -7.85 -8.17 -27.74
C VAL A 50 -8.78 -7.91 -28.93
N ASP A 51 -8.96 -6.65 -29.34
CA ASP A 51 -9.78 -6.30 -30.49
C ASP A 51 -9.22 -6.91 -31.79
N SER A 52 -7.89 -6.84 -31.99
CA SER A 52 -7.26 -7.48 -33.15
C SER A 52 -7.31 -9.01 -33.07
N VAL A 53 -7.16 -9.61 -31.90
CA VAL A 53 -7.25 -11.07 -31.71
C VAL A 53 -8.67 -11.54 -32.00
N ARG A 54 -9.68 -10.83 -31.50
CA ARG A 54 -11.09 -11.08 -31.80
C ARG A 54 -11.33 -11.09 -33.31
N HIS A 55 -10.83 -10.08 -34.03
CA HIS A 55 -10.97 -10.01 -35.47
C HIS A 55 -10.30 -11.19 -36.18
N ASP A 56 -9.10 -11.60 -35.75
CA ASP A 56 -8.42 -12.78 -36.30
C ASP A 56 -9.26 -14.06 -36.09
N VAL A 57 -9.82 -14.24 -34.89
CA VAL A 57 -10.65 -15.41 -34.54
C VAL A 57 -11.98 -15.40 -35.30
N GLU A 58 -12.61 -14.23 -35.46
CA GLU A 58 -13.82 -14.05 -36.28
C GLU A 58 -13.58 -14.44 -37.74
N ASN A 59 -12.37 -14.19 -38.26
CA ASN A 59 -11.95 -14.62 -39.60
C ASN A 59 -11.49 -16.09 -39.66
N GLY A 60 -11.67 -16.88 -38.60
CA GLY A 60 -11.37 -18.30 -38.55
C GLY A 60 -9.90 -18.65 -38.30
N ARG A 61 -9.08 -17.69 -37.84
CA ARG A 61 -7.73 -18.00 -37.35
C ARG A 61 -7.83 -18.59 -35.95
N SER A 62 -6.89 -19.49 -35.63
CA SER A 62 -6.82 -20.06 -34.29
C SER A 62 -6.43 -19.00 -33.25
N MET A 63 -6.94 -19.13 -32.03
CA MET A 63 -6.61 -18.21 -30.93
C MET A 63 -5.11 -18.19 -30.68
N ALA A 64 -4.46 -19.36 -30.71
CA ALA A 64 -3.02 -19.44 -30.53
C ALA A 64 -2.24 -18.65 -31.60
N THR A 65 -2.65 -18.72 -32.86
CA THR A 65 -2.01 -17.95 -33.93
C THR A 65 -2.26 -16.46 -33.77
N ALA A 66 -3.46 -16.05 -33.37
CA ALA A 66 -3.80 -14.65 -33.13
C ALA A 66 -2.97 -14.04 -31.99
N PHE A 67 -2.93 -14.68 -30.82
CA PHE A 67 -2.10 -14.24 -29.70
C PHE A 67 -0.59 -14.28 -30.01
N GLY A 68 -0.15 -15.24 -30.82
CA GLY A 68 1.25 -15.38 -31.24
C GLY A 68 1.81 -14.20 -32.05
N ARG A 69 0.94 -13.32 -32.58
CA ARG A 69 1.35 -12.08 -33.25
C ARG A 69 1.96 -11.04 -32.29
N TYR A 70 1.76 -11.21 -30.98
CA TYR A 70 2.18 -10.25 -29.95
C TYR A 70 3.21 -10.86 -28.98
N PRO A 71 4.42 -11.23 -29.46
CA PRO A 71 5.43 -11.92 -28.64
C PRO A 71 5.98 -11.05 -27.49
N ASN A 72 5.82 -9.73 -27.55
CA ASN A 72 6.21 -8.81 -26.48
C ASN A 72 5.22 -8.82 -25.29
N CYS A 73 4.00 -9.35 -25.49
CA CYS A 73 2.94 -9.39 -24.48
C CYS A 73 2.63 -10.82 -24.03
N PHE A 74 2.62 -11.77 -24.98
CA PHE A 74 2.36 -13.18 -24.70
C PHE A 74 3.59 -14.02 -24.99
N SER A 75 4.04 -14.74 -23.97
CA SER A 75 5.20 -15.62 -24.09
C SER A 75 4.90 -16.84 -24.97
N PRO A 76 5.94 -17.52 -25.51
CA PRO A 76 5.75 -18.78 -26.23
C PRO A 76 5.03 -19.86 -25.40
N PHE A 77 5.20 -19.82 -24.06
CA PHE A 77 4.49 -20.67 -23.13
C PHE A 77 2.98 -20.39 -23.14
N PHE A 78 2.58 -19.11 -23.02
CA PHE A 78 1.18 -18.71 -23.11
C PHE A 78 0.52 -19.21 -24.39
N VAL A 79 1.15 -18.95 -25.53
CA VAL A 79 0.63 -19.34 -26.85
C VAL A 79 0.51 -20.86 -26.98
N SER A 80 1.43 -21.62 -26.39
CA SER A 80 1.39 -23.08 -26.42
C SER A 80 0.28 -23.66 -25.54
N MET A 81 0.04 -23.05 -24.39
CA MET A 81 -1.09 -23.41 -23.52
C MET A 81 -2.42 -23.15 -24.23
N ILE A 82 -2.63 -21.96 -24.79
CA ILE A 82 -3.85 -21.65 -25.56
C ILE A 82 -4.06 -22.64 -26.71
N ARG A 83 -2.99 -22.98 -27.45
CA ARG A 83 -3.05 -23.99 -28.51
C ARG A 83 -3.49 -25.35 -27.98
N GLN A 84 -2.99 -25.76 -26.81
CA GLN A 84 -3.41 -27.01 -26.18
C GLN A 84 -4.90 -26.97 -25.80
N GLY A 85 -5.35 -25.89 -25.16
CA GLY A 85 -6.76 -25.73 -24.78
C GLY A 85 -7.70 -25.68 -25.99
N GLU A 86 -7.25 -25.12 -27.10
CA GLU A 86 -8.00 -25.07 -28.36
C GLU A 86 -8.12 -26.45 -29.04
N LEU A 87 -7.09 -27.29 -28.94
CA LEU A 87 -7.08 -28.66 -29.49
C LEU A 87 -7.85 -29.65 -28.62
N GLU A 88 -7.72 -29.55 -27.30
CA GLU A 88 -8.36 -30.44 -26.33
C GLU A 88 -9.80 -30.01 -26.01
N GLY A 89 -10.19 -28.78 -26.34
CA GLY A 89 -11.49 -28.20 -26.00
C GLY A 89 -11.60 -27.76 -24.53
N GLU A 90 -10.50 -27.76 -23.79
CA GLU A 90 -10.42 -27.42 -22.35
C GLU A 90 -9.85 -26.01 -22.14
N MET A 91 -10.41 -25.03 -22.86
CA MET A 91 -9.91 -23.65 -22.80
C MET A 91 -10.13 -23.00 -21.42
N ASP A 92 -11.22 -23.35 -20.74
CA ASP A 92 -11.54 -22.89 -19.38
C ASP A 92 -10.45 -23.27 -18.37
N ARG A 93 -10.05 -24.55 -18.36
CA ARG A 93 -8.99 -25.08 -17.50
C ARG A 93 -7.64 -24.45 -17.82
N VAL A 94 -7.29 -24.38 -19.11
CA VAL A 94 -6.02 -23.80 -19.55
C VAL A 94 -5.90 -22.32 -19.16
N LEU A 95 -6.98 -21.54 -19.29
CA LEU A 95 -6.99 -20.15 -18.87
C LEU A 95 -6.87 -20.00 -17.34
N ASP A 96 -7.44 -20.91 -16.56
CA ASP A 96 -7.29 -20.93 -15.11
C ASP A 96 -5.85 -21.30 -14.67
N ASP A 97 -5.24 -22.26 -15.34
CA ASP A 97 -3.83 -22.63 -15.16
C ASP A 97 -2.90 -21.44 -15.48
N LEU A 98 -3.17 -20.73 -16.58
CA LEU A 98 -2.44 -19.51 -16.96
C LEU A 98 -2.64 -18.38 -15.93
N ALA A 99 -3.87 -18.17 -15.48
CA ALA A 99 -4.18 -17.21 -14.43
C ALA A 99 -3.39 -17.47 -13.15
N THR A 100 -3.35 -18.73 -12.71
CA THR A 100 -2.60 -19.17 -11.54
C THR A 100 -1.09 -18.98 -11.75
N HIS A 101 -0.57 -19.32 -12.92
CA HIS A 101 0.84 -19.16 -13.27
C HIS A 101 1.30 -17.70 -13.22
N PHE A 102 0.51 -16.76 -13.73
CA PHE A 102 0.87 -15.34 -13.67
C PHE A 102 0.65 -14.76 -12.28
N ALA A 103 -0.37 -15.22 -11.53
CA ALA A 103 -0.62 -14.79 -10.17
C ALA A 103 0.54 -15.15 -9.23
N SER A 104 1.06 -16.38 -9.30
CA SER A 104 2.16 -16.82 -8.42
C SER A 104 3.42 -15.97 -8.60
N ARG A 105 3.67 -15.46 -9.81
CA ARG A 105 4.80 -14.55 -10.10
C ARG A 105 4.64 -13.15 -9.51
N ILE A 106 3.40 -12.73 -9.24
CA ILE A 106 3.11 -11.47 -8.55
C ILE A 106 3.44 -11.64 -7.07
N ASP A 107 3.04 -12.73 -6.44
CA ASP A 107 3.30 -12.99 -5.02
C ASP A 107 4.81 -13.06 -4.71
N GLU A 108 5.61 -13.65 -5.60
CA GLU A 108 7.08 -13.67 -5.50
C GLU A 108 7.70 -12.25 -5.53
N THR A 109 7.06 -11.30 -6.23
CA THR A 109 7.50 -9.89 -6.25
C THR A 109 6.82 -9.05 -5.16
N ALA A 110 5.71 -9.51 -4.61
CA ALA A 110 5.02 -8.87 -3.49
C ALA A 110 5.72 -9.15 -2.15
N ASP A 111 6.36 -10.31 -1.96
CA ASP A 111 7.03 -10.66 -0.68
C ASP A 111 8.15 -9.66 -0.26
N ILE A 112 8.68 -8.87 -1.20
CA ILE A 112 9.63 -7.77 -0.91
C ILE A 112 8.96 -6.40 -0.70
N THR A 113 7.69 -6.21 -1.08
CA THR A 113 6.98 -4.92 -1.00
C THR A 113 5.80 -4.89 -0.02
N THR A 114 5.26 -6.05 0.37
CA THR A 114 4.11 -6.18 1.28
C THR A 114 4.47 -6.73 2.66
N ARG A 115 5.71 -6.52 3.14
CA ARG A 115 5.81 -6.27 4.58
C ARG A 115 5.21 -4.89 4.79
N GLU A 116 3.87 -4.86 4.89
CA GLU A 116 3.13 -3.72 5.39
C GLU A 116 3.96 -3.17 6.55
N PHE A 117 4.51 -1.97 6.41
CA PHE A 117 4.80 -1.19 7.60
C PHE A 117 3.45 -1.17 8.31
N PRO A 118 3.28 -1.86 9.46
CA PRO A 118 1.99 -1.89 10.13
C PRO A 118 1.61 -0.43 10.28
N GLY A 119 0.50 -0.06 9.63
CA GLY A 119 0.18 1.34 9.35
C GLY A 119 0.48 2.20 10.57
N PHE A 120 1.25 3.27 10.39
CA PHE A 120 1.58 4.14 11.50
C PHE A 120 0.28 4.68 12.08
N ASP A 121 -0.10 4.15 13.24
CA ASP A 121 -1.31 4.51 13.96
C ASP A 121 -1.11 5.91 14.54
N TRP A 122 -1.61 6.90 13.81
CA TRP A 122 -1.43 8.31 14.12
C TRP A 122 -2.07 8.66 15.47
N GLU A 123 -3.11 7.93 15.90
CA GLU A 123 -3.77 8.13 17.20
C GLU A 123 -2.90 7.65 18.35
N ARG A 124 -2.29 6.47 18.22
CA ARG A 124 -1.31 5.95 19.19
C ARG A 124 -0.07 6.84 19.27
N ALA A 125 0.42 7.31 18.13
CA ALA A 125 1.58 8.19 18.08
C ALA A 125 1.32 9.53 18.80
N ILE A 126 0.16 10.17 18.55
CA ILE A 126 -0.24 11.39 19.26
C ILE A 126 -0.38 11.13 20.76
N THR A 127 -1.01 10.03 21.15
CA THR A 127 -1.20 9.69 22.57
C THR A 127 0.13 9.54 23.29
N LEU A 128 1.09 8.82 22.69
CA LEU A 128 2.43 8.64 23.24
C LEU A 128 3.19 9.97 23.33
N LEU A 129 3.13 10.80 22.28
CA LEU A 129 3.78 12.10 22.25
C LEU A 129 3.28 13.01 23.38
N VAL A 130 1.96 13.09 23.59
CA VAL A 130 1.35 13.88 24.66
C VAL A 130 1.76 13.37 26.05
N TRP A 131 1.83 12.04 26.21
CA TRP A 131 2.31 11.44 27.47
C TRP A 131 3.77 11.80 27.74
N VAL A 132 4.66 11.63 26.76
CA VAL A 132 6.08 11.99 26.87
C VAL A 132 6.25 13.47 27.20
N PHE A 133 5.52 14.36 26.53
CA PHE A 133 5.58 15.80 26.79
C PHE A 133 5.14 16.16 28.22
N THR A 134 4.09 15.50 28.73
CA THR A 134 3.62 15.69 30.11
C THR A 134 4.69 15.27 31.13
N TRP A 135 5.38 14.16 30.88
CA TRP A 135 6.48 13.70 31.74
C TRP A 135 7.71 14.62 31.67
N VAL A 136 8.07 15.10 30.48
CA VAL A 136 9.20 16.03 30.27
C VAL A 136 8.96 17.36 31.00
N THR A 137 7.76 17.93 30.86
CA THR A 137 7.41 19.19 31.54
C THR A 137 7.41 19.05 33.06
N ALA A 138 6.94 17.91 33.59
CA ALA A 138 7.02 17.60 35.03
C ALA A 138 8.47 17.45 35.52
N LEU A 139 9.34 16.80 34.73
CA LEU A 139 10.77 16.67 35.03
C LEU A 139 11.45 18.04 35.10
N VAL A 140 11.23 18.88 34.09
CA VAL A 140 11.79 20.24 34.01
C VAL A 140 11.33 21.09 35.20
N ALA A 141 10.04 21.03 35.54
CA ALA A 141 9.51 21.73 36.71
C ALA A 141 10.20 21.29 38.01
N THR A 142 10.43 19.98 38.16
CA THR A 142 11.12 19.41 39.34
C THR A 142 12.57 19.87 39.42
N CYS A 143 13.30 19.84 38.30
CA CYS A 143 14.68 20.34 38.24
C CYS A 143 14.77 21.83 38.55
N ALA A 144 13.83 22.65 38.05
CA ALA A 144 13.80 24.09 38.30
C ALA A 144 13.52 24.44 39.77
N LEU A 145 12.65 23.67 40.45
CA LEU A 145 12.41 23.83 41.88
C LEU A 145 13.59 23.35 42.72
N GLY A 146 14.18 22.21 42.35
CA GLY A 146 15.35 21.67 43.01
C GLY A 146 16.55 22.62 42.95
N SER A 147 16.84 23.19 41.77
CA SER A 147 17.93 24.15 41.61
C SER A 147 17.68 25.45 42.38
N GLY A 148 16.44 25.96 42.40
CA GLY A 148 16.07 27.12 43.20
C GLY A 148 16.21 26.90 44.71
N LEU A 149 15.81 25.73 45.21
CA LEU A 149 15.93 25.37 46.63
C LEU A 149 17.40 25.19 47.07
N ILE A 150 18.22 24.53 46.25
CA ILE A 150 19.66 24.37 46.52
C ILE A 150 20.35 25.73 46.56
N TRP A 151 19.97 26.66 45.68
CA TRP A 151 20.49 28.02 45.68
C TRP A 151 20.18 28.76 47.00
N TYR A 152 18.94 28.65 47.48
CA TYR A 152 18.51 29.25 48.75
C TYR A 152 19.24 28.63 49.97
N ALA A 153 19.55 27.34 49.92
CA ALA A 153 20.23 26.63 51.00
C ALA A 153 21.76 26.88 51.07
N THR A 154 22.38 27.19 49.93
CA THR A 154 23.87 27.26 49.81
C THR A 154 24.41 28.68 49.63
N GLY A 155 23.56 29.65 49.27
CA GLY A 155 23.99 31.03 49.01
C GLY A 155 24.21 31.83 50.29
N ASP A 156 25.38 32.45 50.43
CA ASP A 156 25.76 33.38 51.51
C ASP A 156 24.92 34.69 51.55
N ARG A 157 23.85 34.75 50.75
CA ARG A 157 22.85 35.82 50.66
C ARG A 157 21.43 35.23 50.54
N GLY A 158 21.09 34.23 51.35
CA GLY A 158 19.78 33.56 51.39
C GLY A 158 18.59 34.44 51.80
N LEU A 159 18.50 35.67 51.29
CA LEU A 159 17.40 36.59 51.49
C LEU A 159 16.51 36.60 50.22
N PRO A 160 15.18 36.72 50.36
CA PRO A 160 14.18 36.64 49.29
C PRO A 160 14.22 37.78 48.22
N GLY A 161 15.39 38.39 48.00
CA GLY A 161 15.59 39.52 47.07
C GLY A 161 16.46 39.20 45.86
N ASP A 162 16.98 37.97 45.68
CA ASP A 162 17.73 37.63 44.48
C ASP A 162 16.77 37.34 43.30
N PRO A 163 16.88 38.07 42.17
CA PRO A 163 15.96 37.87 41.05
C PRO A 163 16.08 36.47 40.44
N GLY A 164 17.27 35.86 40.49
CA GLY A 164 17.59 34.58 39.86
C GLY A 164 16.84 33.39 40.45
N ALA A 165 16.98 33.14 41.76
CA ALA A 165 16.32 31.99 42.40
C ALA A 165 14.79 32.13 42.42
N ASN A 166 14.28 33.35 42.62
CA ASN A 166 12.84 33.63 42.60
C ASN A 166 12.21 33.36 41.22
N ILE A 167 12.88 33.74 40.12
CA ILE A 167 12.39 33.48 38.75
C ILE A 167 12.36 31.97 38.47
N LEU A 168 13.39 31.22 38.88
CA LEU A 168 13.46 29.78 38.66
C LEU A 168 12.35 29.02 39.40
N ILE A 169 12.08 29.38 40.67
CA ILE A 169 11.00 28.79 41.46
C ILE A 169 9.64 29.16 40.86
N PHE A 170 9.46 30.41 40.42
CA PHE A 170 8.21 30.84 39.79
C PHE A 170 7.94 30.08 38.48
N ILE A 171 8.96 29.90 37.62
CA ILE A 171 8.85 29.08 36.41
C ILE A 171 8.48 27.63 36.75
N GLY A 172 9.14 27.05 37.76
CA GLY A 172 8.84 25.69 38.21
C GLY A 172 7.40 25.52 38.70
N VAL A 173 6.91 26.44 39.54
CA VAL A 173 5.52 26.43 40.05
C VAL A 173 4.50 26.62 38.94
N VAL A 174 4.72 27.56 38.02
CA VAL A 174 3.83 27.82 36.87
C VAL A 174 3.76 26.60 35.94
N LEU A 175 4.90 25.96 35.64
CA LEU A 175 4.93 24.75 34.83
C LEU A 175 4.22 23.59 35.51
N LEU A 176 4.40 23.41 36.83
CA LEU A 176 3.75 22.36 37.60
C LEU A 176 2.22 22.56 37.64
N LEU A 177 1.75 23.79 37.84
CA LEU A 177 0.32 24.13 37.76
C LEU A 177 -0.25 23.86 36.36
N GLY A 178 0.50 24.21 35.31
CA GLY A 178 0.13 23.90 33.92
C GLY A 178 -0.03 22.41 33.67
N VAL A 179 0.91 21.58 34.16
CA VAL A 179 0.84 20.12 34.08
C VAL A 179 -0.38 19.56 34.83
N ILE A 180 -0.67 20.06 36.03
CA ILE A 180 -1.83 19.61 36.82
C ILE A 180 -3.15 19.95 36.11
N LEU A 181 -3.27 21.15 35.56
CA LEU A 181 -4.46 21.56 34.81
C LEU A 181 -4.63 20.73 33.53
N PHE A 182 -3.55 20.49 32.80
CA PHE A 182 -3.56 19.67 31.60
C PHE A 182 -3.91 18.20 31.89
N ALA A 183 -3.34 17.62 32.96
CA ALA A 183 -3.64 16.26 33.41
C ALA A 183 -5.10 16.12 33.90
N ARG A 184 -5.67 17.17 34.51
CA ARG A 184 -7.10 17.20 34.88
C ARG A 184 -8.02 17.32 33.67
N GLY A 185 -7.63 18.09 32.65
CA GLY A 185 -8.38 18.21 31.39
C GLY A 185 -8.50 16.88 30.65
N ARG A 186 -7.41 16.10 30.59
CA ARG A 186 -7.39 14.77 29.96
C ARG A 186 -8.16 13.67 30.69
N ARG A 187 -8.55 13.83 31.96
CA ARG A 187 -9.38 12.82 32.68
C ARG A 187 -10.88 12.95 32.41
N LYS A 188 -11.33 14.02 31.76
CA LYS A 188 -12.75 14.27 31.45
C LYS A 188 -13.12 13.96 29.99
N VAL A 189 -12.13 13.69 29.15
CA VAL A 189 -12.27 13.22 27.76
C VAL A 189 -11.92 11.75 27.74
#